data_AF-A0A418GLJ0-F1
#
_entry.id   AF-A0A418GLJ0-F1
#
_cell.length_a   1.000
_cell.length_b   1.000
_cell.length_c   1.000
_cell.angle_alpha   90.00
_cell.angle_beta   90.00
_cell.angle_gamma   90.00
#
_symmetry.space_group_name_H-M   'P 1'
#
loop_
_entity.id
_entity.type
_entity.pdbx_description
1 polymer ?
#
loop_
_entity_poly.entity_id
_entity_poly.type
_entity_poly.pdbx_seq_one_letter_code
_entity_poly.pdbx_strand_id
1 'polypeptide(L)'
;VVPGTLFEELGFNYIGPVDGHDVLGLITTLKNMRDLKGPQFLHIMTKKGRGYEPAEKDPITFHAVPKFDPSSGCLPKSSGGLPSYSKIFGDWLCETAAKDNKLMAITPAMREG
;
A
#
# COMPACT_ATOMS: atom_id res chain seq x y z
N VAL A 1 15.37 14.52 -9.92
CA VAL A 1 15.63 14.95 -8.52
C VAL A 1 16.20 13.75 -7.79
N VAL A 2 17.40 13.87 -7.21
CA VAL A 2 18.02 12.76 -6.48
C VAL A 2 17.21 12.59 -5.17
N PRO A 3 16.63 11.41 -4.87
CA PRO A 3 15.69 11.24 -3.76
C PRO A 3 16.25 11.61 -2.38
N GLY A 4 17.57 11.55 -2.20
CA GLY A 4 18.23 11.86 -0.93
C GLY A 4 18.13 13.33 -0.52
N THR A 5 18.10 14.26 -1.49
CA THR A 5 18.24 15.69 -1.18
C THR A 5 17.07 16.26 -0.37
N LEU A 6 15.84 15.75 -0.57
CA LEU A 6 14.68 16.23 0.18
C LEU A 6 14.77 15.89 1.67
N PHE A 7 15.10 14.64 2.01
CA PHE A 7 15.13 14.21 3.40
C PHE A 7 16.36 14.74 4.14
N GLU A 8 17.47 14.89 3.44
CA GLU A 8 18.66 15.56 3.96
C GLU A 8 18.40 17.04 4.26
N GLU A 9 17.67 17.76 3.38
CA GLU A 9 17.24 19.14 3.65
C GLU A 9 16.31 19.26 4.87
N LEU A 10 15.51 18.22 5.15
CA LEU A 10 14.70 18.12 6.36
C LEU A 10 15.50 17.71 7.62
N GLY A 11 16.82 17.51 7.48
CA GLY A 11 17.73 17.19 8.58
C GLY A 11 17.89 15.69 8.87
N PHE A 12 17.39 14.80 8.01
CA PHE A 12 17.58 13.36 8.14
C PHE A 12 18.88 12.88 7.51
N ASN A 13 19.52 11.90 8.13
CA ASN A 13 20.52 11.08 7.45
C ASN A 13 19.80 10.03 6.60
N TYR A 14 19.82 10.20 5.28
CA TYR A 14 19.15 9.31 4.34
C TYR A 14 20.02 8.11 3.97
N ILE A 15 19.45 6.89 4.11
CA ILE A 15 20.13 5.61 3.85
C ILE A 15 19.21 4.74 2.99
N GLY A 16 19.72 4.24 1.86
CA GLY A 16 18.98 3.37 0.93
C GLY A 16 18.77 3.99 -0.46
N PRO A 17 17.86 3.42 -1.29
CA PRO A 17 17.00 2.29 -0.99
C PRO A 17 17.77 0.97 -0.78
N VAL A 18 17.32 0.14 0.16
CA VAL A 18 17.82 -1.24 0.39
C VAL A 18 16.72 -2.28 0.11
N ASP A 19 17.10 -3.51 -0.24
CA ASP A 19 16.15 -4.61 -0.40
C ASP A 19 15.56 -5.01 0.96
N GLY A 20 14.24 -4.87 1.10
CA GLY A 20 13.51 -5.24 2.30
C GLY A 20 13.32 -6.73 2.51
N HIS A 21 13.69 -7.56 1.54
CA HIS A 21 13.61 -9.02 1.63
C HIS A 21 14.95 -9.68 1.96
N ASP A 22 16.04 -8.90 2.05
CA ASP A 22 17.32 -9.37 2.57
C ASP A 22 17.43 -9.10 4.08
N VAL A 23 16.98 -10.07 4.88
CA VAL A 23 16.97 -9.98 6.34
C VAL A 23 18.38 -9.77 6.90
N LEU A 24 19.41 -10.41 6.33
CA LEU A 24 20.78 -10.30 6.84
C LEU A 24 21.39 -8.93 6.51
N GLY A 25 21.12 -8.41 5.31
CA GLY A 25 21.47 -7.05 4.92
C GLY A 25 20.78 -6.00 5.80
N LEU A 26 19.49 -6.18 6.10
CA LEU A 26 18.74 -5.29 7.00
C LEU A 26 19.31 -5.29 8.43
N ILE A 27 19.62 -6.46 8.99
CA ILE A 27 20.25 -6.56 10.32
C ILE A 27 21.56 -5.77 10.35
N THR A 28 22.39 -5.92 9.32
CA THR A 28 23.69 -5.23 9.22
C THR A 28 23.50 -3.72 9.14
N THR A 29 22.57 -3.28 8.28
CA THR A 29 22.24 -1.87 8.08
C THR A 29 21.73 -1.22 9.37
N LEU A 30 20.76 -1.86 10.04
CA LEU A 30 20.19 -1.36 11.30
C LEU A 30 21.22 -1.32 12.43
N LYS A 31 22.14 -2.28 12.51
CA LYS A 31 23.24 -2.26 13.49
C LYS A 31 24.15 -1.06 13.30
N ASN A 32 24.56 -0.78 12.05
CA ASN A 32 25.41 0.36 11.73
C ASN A 32 24.71 1.70 12.02
N MET A 33 23.40 1.78 11.75
CA MET A 33 22.60 2.98 11.97
C MET A 33 22.38 3.34 13.43
N ARG A 34 22.35 2.34 14.32
CA ARG A 34 22.02 2.52 15.74
C ARG A 34 22.94 3.52 16.45
N ASP A 35 24.20 3.57 16.03
CA ASP A 35 25.23 4.38 16.69
C ASP A 35 25.40 5.77 16.01
N LEU A 36 24.62 6.07 14.97
CA LEU A 36 24.62 7.36 14.26
C LEU A 36 23.85 8.43 15.04
N LYS A 37 24.33 9.68 14.97
CA LYS A 37 23.68 10.84 15.60
C LYS A 37 22.64 11.46 14.68
N GLY A 38 21.62 12.06 15.28
CA GLY A 38 20.55 12.74 14.56
C GLY A 38 19.49 11.77 14.01
N PRO A 39 18.43 12.30 13.38
CA PRO A 39 17.36 11.47 12.85
C PRO A 39 17.85 10.67 11.64
N GLN A 40 17.49 9.39 11.58
CA GLN A 40 17.87 8.48 10.51
C GLN A 40 16.65 8.17 9.65
N PHE A 41 16.83 8.09 8.33
CA PHE A 41 15.81 7.68 7.37
C PHE A 41 16.32 6.48 6.58
N LEU A 42 15.78 5.29 6.85
CA LEU A 42 16.09 4.09 6.07
C LEU A 42 14.99 3.83 5.04
N HIS A 43 15.32 3.98 3.77
CA HIS A 43 14.42 3.66 2.67
C HIS A 43 14.50 2.16 2.36
N ILE A 44 13.45 1.42 2.68
CA ILE A 44 13.36 -0.03 2.44
C ILE A 44 12.38 -0.31 1.30
N MET A 45 12.83 -1.05 0.28
CA MET A 45 12.00 -1.50 -0.84
C MET A 45 11.38 -2.86 -0.53
N THR A 46 10.06 -2.94 -0.48
CA THR A 46 9.34 -4.21 -0.25
C THR A 46 8.38 -4.53 -1.39
N LYS A 47 7.81 -5.73 -1.37
CA LYS A 47 6.78 -6.17 -2.32
C LYS A 47 5.53 -6.52 -1.52
N LYS A 48 4.42 -5.80 -1.79
CA LYS A 48 3.14 -6.07 -1.12
C LYS A 48 2.68 -7.50 -1.44
N GLY A 49 2.29 -8.24 -0.42
CA GLY A 49 1.92 -9.65 -0.54
C GLY A 49 3.10 -10.64 -0.62
N ARG A 50 4.36 -10.21 -0.44
CA ARG A 50 5.54 -11.10 -0.55
C ARG A 50 5.35 -12.39 0.25
N GLY A 51 5.66 -13.52 -0.39
CA GLY A 51 5.57 -14.85 0.21
C GLY A 51 4.24 -15.55 -0.04
N TYR A 52 3.30 -14.88 -0.70
CA TYR A 52 2.04 -15.47 -1.15
C TYR A 52 1.71 -14.98 -2.56
N GLU A 53 1.98 -15.83 -3.56
CA GLU A 53 1.92 -15.47 -4.99
C GLU A 53 0.59 -14.81 -5.43
N PRO A 54 -0.61 -15.26 -4.98
CA PRO A 54 -1.87 -14.59 -5.31
C PRO A 54 -1.91 -13.13 -4.82
N ALA A 55 -1.43 -12.85 -3.60
CA ALA A 55 -1.38 -11.49 -3.07
C ALA A 55 -0.28 -10.63 -3.70
N GLU A 56 0.82 -11.24 -4.17
CA GLU A 56 1.84 -10.52 -4.95
C GLU A 56 1.32 -10.09 -6.32
N LYS A 57 0.43 -10.87 -6.94
CA LYS A 57 -0.18 -10.58 -8.24
C LYS A 57 -1.34 -9.58 -8.14
N ASP A 58 -2.14 -9.65 -7.07
CA ASP A 58 -3.26 -8.74 -6.82
C ASP A 58 -3.21 -8.10 -5.41
N PRO A 59 -2.28 -7.16 -5.18
CA PRO A 59 -2.06 -6.56 -3.87
C PRO A 59 -3.17 -5.60 -3.42
N ILE A 60 -4.10 -5.25 -4.32
CA ILE A 60 -5.25 -4.40 -4.01
C ILE A 60 -6.34 -5.26 -3.39
N THR A 61 -6.77 -6.32 -4.08
CA THR A 61 -7.80 -7.24 -3.56
C THR A 61 -7.32 -7.92 -2.29
N PHE A 62 -6.04 -8.28 -2.20
CA PHE A 62 -5.46 -8.90 -1.01
C PHE A 62 -5.07 -7.91 0.10
N HIS A 63 -5.40 -6.61 -0.02
CA HIS A 63 -5.10 -5.62 1.01
C HIS A 63 -5.84 -5.88 2.33
N ALA A 64 -7.10 -6.30 2.23
CA ALA A 64 -7.94 -6.67 3.35
C ALA A 64 -8.91 -7.76 2.88
N VAL A 65 -8.74 -8.98 3.38
CA VAL A 65 -9.50 -10.15 2.92
C VAL A 65 -10.24 -10.80 4.09
N PRO A 66 -11.45 -11.33 3.84
CA PRO A 66 -12.14 -12.14 4.85
C PRO A 66 -11.34 -13.41 5.15
N LYS A 67 -11.71 -14.13 6.21
CA LYS A 67 -11.12 -15.44 6.50
C LYS A 67 -11.22 -16.35 5.26
N PHE A 68 -10.08 -16.86 4.81
CA PHE A 68 -9.96 -17.71 3.62
C PHE A 68 -8.95 -18.82 3.88
N ASP A 69 -8.92 -19.84 3.02
CA ASP A 69 -7.90 -20.89 3.05
C ASP A 69 -6.70 -20.49 2.16
N PRO A 70 -5.51 -20.23 2.73
CA PRO A 70 -4.34 -19.84 1.95
C PRO A 70 -3.88 -20.92 0.95
N SER A 71 -4.18 -22.20 1.20
CA SER A 71 -3.80 -23.27 0.28
C SER A 71 -4.64 -23.26 -1.00
N SER A 72 -5.85 -22.71 -0.96
CA SER A 72 -6.76 -22.62 -2.11
C SER A 72 -6.37 -21.56 -3.13
N GLY A 73 -5.53 -20.59 -2.75
CA GLY A 73 -5.18 -19.46 -3.62
C GLY A 73 -6.31 -18.44 -3.82
N CYS A 74 -7.52 -18.71 -3.35
CA CYS A 74 -8.74 -18.02 -3.73
C CYS A 74 -9.44 -17.38 -2.52
N LEU A 75 -10.07 -16.22 -2.74
CA LEU A 75 -10.93 -15.61 -1.75
C LEU A 75 -12.32 -16.23 -1.77
N PRO A 76 -12.99 -16.34 -0.60
CA PRO A 76 -14.36 -16.83 -0.55
C PRO A 76 -15.25 -15.92 -1.38
N LYS A 77 -16.17 -16.53 -2.13
CA LYS A 77 -17.20 -15.76 -2.83
C LYS A 77 -18.07 -15.05 -1.80
N SER A 78 -18.44 -13.81 -2.10
CA SER A 78 -19.45 -13.08 -1.32
C SER A 78 -20.70 -13.93 -1.19
N SER A 79 -21.26 -14.05 0.01
CA SER A 79 -22.38 -14.94 0.35
C SER A 79 -23.73 -14.53 -0.27
N GLY A 80 -23.74 -13.53 -1.15
CA GLY A 80 -24.97 -12.89 -1.61
C GLY A 80 -25.57 -12.03 -0.50
N GLY A 81 -25.82 -10.76 -0.80
CA GLY A 81 -26.31 -9.78 0.16
C GLY A 81 -26.73 -8.50 -0.54
N LEU A 82 -27.36 -7.60 0.21
CA LEU A 82 -27.66 -6.26 -0.28
C LEU A 82 -26.35 -5.51 -0.62
N PRO A 83 -26.35 -4.60 -1.61
CA PRO A 83 -25.19 -3.78 -1.91
C PRO A 83 -24.78 -2.94 -0.70
N SER A 84 -23.47 -2.71 -0.54
CA SER A 84 -22.98 -1.79 0.49
C SER A 84 -23.41 -0.35 0.18
N TYR A 85 -23.45 0.50 1.20
CA TYR A 85 -23.69 1.93 0.98
C TYR A 85 -22.64 2.56 0.07
N SER A 86 -21.37 2.13 0.15
CA SER A 86 -20.32 2.60 -0.76
C SER A 86 -20.61 2.24 -2.21
N LYS A 87 -21.14 1.02 -2.47
CA LYS A 87 -21.53 0.60 -3.81
C LYS A 87 -22.67 1.47 -4.34
N ILE A 88 -23.70 1.69 -3.52
CA ILE A 88 -24.85 2.54 -3.88
C ILE A 88 -24.38 3.98 -4.16
N PHE A 89 -23.52 4.54 -3.31
CA PHE A 89 -22.97 5.87 -3.48
C PHE A 89 -22.12 5.98 -4.76
N GLY A 90 -21.25 4.99 -5.02
CA GLY A 90 -20.41 4.96 -6.20
C GLY A 90 -21.21 4.87 -7.50
N ASP A 91 -22.29 4.08 -7.51
CA ASP A 91 -23.21 3.98 -8.65
C ASP A 91 -23.90 5.31 -8.90
N TRP A 92 -24.48 5.91 -7.87
CA TRP A 92 -25.13 7.23 -7.96
C TRP A 92 -24.15 8.31 -8.43
N LEU A 93 -22.92 8.30 -7.92
CA LEU A 93 -21.88 9.26 -8.28
C LEU A 93 -21.55 9.16 -9.78
N CYS A 94 -21.36 7.94 -10.30
CA CYS A 94 -21.11 7.69 -11.71
C CYS A 94 -22.29 8.11 -12.59
N GLU A 95 -23.52 7.76 -12.21
CA GLU A 95 -24.74 8.11 -12.94
C GLU A 95 -24.97 9.63 -13.00
N THR A 96 -24.62 10.34 -11.92
CA THR A 96 -24.77 11.79 -11.85
C THR A 96 -23.69 12.49 -12.65
N ALA A 97 -22.43 12.02 -12.56
CA ALA A 97 -21.31 12.54 -13.35
C ALA A 97 -21.54 12.41 -14.86
N ALA A 98 -22.28 11.38 -15.31
CA ALA A 98 -22.65 11.23 -16.71
C ALA A 98 -23.58 12.34 -17.24
N LYS A 99 -24.23 13.10 -16.35
CA LYS A 99 -25.21 14.15 -16.69
C LYS A 99 -24.72 15.56 -16.31
N ASP A 100 -23.79 15.68 -15.37
CA ASP A 100 -23.25 16.96 -14.90
C ASP A 100 -21.73 17.01 -15.05
N ASN A 101 -21.27 17.74 -16.07
CA ASN A 101 -19.85 17.93 -16.38
C ASN A 101 -19.11 18.79 -15.35
N LYS A 102 -19.78 19.39 -14.37
CA LYS A 102 -19.15 20.16 -13.29
C LYS A 102 -18.90 19.34 -12.02
N LEU A 103 -19.46 18.13 -11.93
CA LEU A 103 -19.32 17.28 -10.77
C LEU A 103 -17.90 16.71 -10.70
N MET A 104 -17.26 16.86 -9.54
CA MET A 104 -15.92 16.34 -9.24
C MET A 104 -15.95 15.56 -7.93
N ALA A 105 -15.33 14.38 -7.91
CA ALA A 105 -15.15 13.57 -6.71
C ALA A 105 -13.68 13.57 -6.27
N ILE A 106 -13.45 13.69 -4.97
CA ILE A 106 -12.12 13.67 -4.36
C ILE A 106 -12.13 12.60 -3.28
N THR A 107 -11.17 11.67 -3.32
CA THR A 107 -10.99 10.64 -2.31
C THR A 107 -9.55 10.65 -1.78
N PRO A 108 -9.33 10.70 -0.46
CA PRO A 108 -8.00 10.65 0.12
C PRO A 108 -7.52 9.19 0.20
N ALA A 109 -7.11 8.62 -0.94
CA ALA A 109 -6.59 7.25 -1.07
C ALA A 109 -7.58 6.12 -0.71
N MET A 110 -8.90 6.37 -0.77
CA MET A 110 -9.96 5.42 -0.43
C MET A 110 -10.89 5.18 -1.62
N ARG A 111 -10.35 4.67 -2.74
CA ARG A 111 -11.15 4.46 -3.96
C ARG A 111 -11.95 3.16 -3.91
N GLU A 112 -11.41 2.12 -3.28
CA GLU A 112 -11.97 0.77 -3.25
C GLU A 112 -13.07 0.55 -2.21
N GLY A 113 -13.17 1.47 -1.23
CA GLY A 113 -14.05 1.36 -0.06
C GLY A 113 -15.53 1.57 -0.33
#